data_AF-S2VFG4-F1
#
_entry.id   AF-S2VFG4-F1
#
_cell.length_a   1.000
_cell.length_b   1.000
_cell.length_c   1.000
_cell.angle_alpha   90.00
_cell.angle_beta   90.00
_cell.angle_gamma   90.00
#
_symmetry.space_group_name_H-M   'P 1'
#
loop_
_entity.id
_entity.type
_entity.pdbx_description
1 polymer ?
#
loop_
_entity_poly.entity_id
_entity_poly.type
_entity_poly.pdbx_seq_one_letter_code
_entity_poly.pdbx_strand_id
1 'polypeptide(L)'
;MAELFQSSKSNLSEHIKHIFEEGELDEDSVVRKFRTTAADGKRYLVAHYNLDMIISLGYRVKSKTATQFRRWATERLKEYLVKGFVLDDQRLKNFGGGDYWRELLERFRGVRRPG
;
A
#
# COMPACT_ATOMS: atom_id res chain seq x y z
N MET A 1 -10.25 0.90 7.19
CA MET A 1 -10.27 -0.15 6.15
C MET A 1 -11.62 -0.35 5.45
N ALA A 2 -12.72 -0.60 6.17
CA ALA A 2 -14.06 -0.76 5.54
C ALA A 2 -14.45 0.40 4.62
N GLU A 3 -14.25 1.63 5.09
CA GLU A 3 -14.49 2.85 4.31
C GLU A 3 -13.56 2.95 3.09
N LEU A 4 -12.25 2.75 3.28
CA LEU A 4 -11.25 2.79 2.21
C LEU A 4 -11.62 1.87 1.04
N PHE A 5 -12.02 0.62 1.33
CA PHE A 5 -12.40 -0.33 0.29
C PHE A 5 -13.87 -0.29 -0.10
N GLN A 6 -14.69 0.56 0.52
CA GLN A 6 -16.15 0.57 0.36
C GLN A 6 -16.74 -0.84 0.47
N SER A 7 -16.35 -1.56 1.53
CA SER A 7 -16.71 -2.96 1.77
C SER A 7 -17.15 -3.17 3.22
N SER A 8 -17.76 -4.31 3.52
CA SER A 8 -18.21 -4.63 4.88
C SER A 8 -17.03 -5.06 5.77
N LYS A 9 -17.15 -4.80 7.08
CA LYS A 9 -16.15 -5.26 8.06
C LYS A 9 -15.97 -6.78 8.05
N SER A 10 -17.07 -7.52 7.88
CA SER A 10 -17.06 -9.00 7.83
C SER A 10 -16.26 -9.50 6.63
N ASN A 11 -16.53 -8.96 5.43
CA ASN A 11 -15.82 -9.36 4.21
C ASN A 11 -14.31 -9.07 4.30
N LEU A 12 -13.94 -7.92 4.86
CA LEU A 12 -12.53 -7.61 5.07
C LEU A 12 -11.88 -8.54 6.11
N SER A 13 -12.58 -8.88 7.18
CA SER A 13 -12.05 -9.77 8.23
C SER A 13 -11.80 -11.17 7.69
N GLU A 14 -12.69 -11.66 6.81
CA GLU A 14 -12.52 -12.93 6.11
C GLU A 14 -11.28 -12.93 5.22
N HIS A 15 -11.10 -11.91 4.37
CA HIS A 15 -9.90 -11.83 3.54
C HIS A 15 -8.60 -11.70 4.35
N ILE A 16 -8.60 -10.92 5.45
CA ILE A 16 -7.44 -10.81 6.34
C ILE A 16 -7.09 -12.17 6.94
N LYS A 17 -8.09 -12.93 7.38
CA LYS A 17 -7.90 -14.27 7.91
C LYS A 17 -7.26 -15.19 6.85
N HIS A 18 -7.78 -15.21 5.63
CA HIS A 18 -7.20 -16.04 4.56
C HIS A 18 -5.78 -15.61 4.17
N ILE A 19 -5.47 -14.31 4.17
CA ILE A 19 -4.10 -13.80 3.92
C ILE A 19 -3.10 -14.42 4.91
N PHE A 20 -3.48 -14.52 6.20
CA PHE A 20 -2.62 -15.12 7.22
C PHE A 20 -2.58 -16.65 7.14
N GLU A 21 -3.72 -17.30 6.89
CA GLU A 21 -3.78 -18.77 6.75
C GLU A 21 -2.99 -19.29 5.54
N GLU A 22 -2.94 -18.51 4.46
CA GLU A 22 -2.14 -18.82 3.27
C GLU A 22 -0.65 -18.46 3.44
N GLY A 23 -0.28 -17.79 4.53
CA GLY A 23 1.08 -17.33 4.77
C GLY A 23 1.55 -16.23 3.81
N GLU A 24 0.63 -15.48 3.18
CA GLU A 24 0.99 -14.36 2.31
C GLU A 24 1.67 -13.24 3.12
N LEU A 25 1.18 -12.99 4.33
CA LEU A 25 1.73 -12.02 5.27
C LEU A 25 1.84 -12.62 6.66
N ASP A 26 2.84 -12.18 7.42
CA ASP A 26 2.95 -12.47 8.85
C ASP A 26 2.20 -11.41 9.67
N GLU A 27 1.30 -11.83 10.56
CA GLU A 27 0.42 -10.93 11.33
C GLU A 27 1.24 -9.89 12.11
N ASP A 28 2.34 -10.31 12.74
CA ASP A 28 3.17 -9.43 13.57
C ASP A 28 3.95 -8.39 12.75
N SER A 29 4.13 -8.63 11.44
CA SER A 29 4.81 -7.71 10.54
C SER A 29 3.89 -6.61 9.99
N VAL A 30 2.59 -6.88 9.89
CA VAL A 30 1.62 -6.00 9.21
C VAL A 30 0.55 -5.42 10.12
N VAL A 31 0.44 -5.88 11.37
CA VAL A 31 -0.55 -5.43 12.34
C VAL A 31 0.10 -4.80 13.57
N ARG A 32 -0.33 -3.60 13.93
CA ARG A 32 -0.07 -3.02 15.26
C ARG A 32 -1.37 -2.91 16.04
N LYS A 33 -1.43 -3.55 17.20
CA LYS A 33 -2.59 -3.53 18.10
C LYS A 33 -2.42 -2.39 19.11
N PHE A 34 -3.21 -1.33 18.96
CA PHE A 34 -3.23 -0.21 19.92
C PHE A 34 -4.33 -0.42 20.95
N ARG A 35 -4.03 -0.15 22.22
CA ARG A 35 -5.05 -0.11 23.28
C ARG A 35 -5.72 1.26 23.23
N THR A 36 -6.99 1.29 22.87
CA THR A 36 -7.79 2.50 22.90
C THR A 36 -8.86 2.37 23.96
N THR A 37 -8.92 3.33 24.89
CA THR A 37 -10.02 3.43 25.85
C THR A 37 -11.15 4.18 25.17
N ALA A 38 -12.29 3.52 24.97
CA ALA A 38 -13.46 4.19 24.43
C ALA A 38 -14.17 5.02 25.52
N ALA A 39 -15.07 5.91 25.10
CA ALA A 39 -15.83 6.80 25.98
C ALA A 39 -16.72 6.06 27.00
N ASP A 40 -16.93 4.75 26.83
CA ASP A 40 -17.67 3.86 27.74
C ASP A 40 -16.77 3.23 28.84
N GLY A 41 -15.49 3.59 28.88
CA GLY A 41 -14.51 3.04 29.83
C GLY A 41 -13.97 1.66 29.46
N LYS A 42 -14.43 1.05 28.35
CA LYS A 42 -13.94 -0.25 27.88
C LYS A 42 -12.69 -0.07 27.01
N ARG A 43 -11.71 -0.95 27.23
CA ARG A 43 -10.49 -1.02 26.40
C ARG A 43 -10.76 -1.89 25.19
N TYR A 44 -10.65 -1.32 24.00
CA TYR A 44 -10.68 -2.06 22.74
C TYR A 44 -9.28 -2.12 22.15
N LEU A 45 -8.92 -3.28 21.60
CA LEU A 45 -7.72 -3.44 20.78
C LEU A 45 -8.08 -3.00 19.36
N VAL A 46 -7.52 -1.88 18.91
CA VAL A 46 -7.67 -1.41 17.53
C VAL A 46 -6.47 -1.89 16.73
N ALA A 47 -6.73 -2.72 15.73
CA ALA A 47 -5.72 -3.18 14.78
C ALA A 47 -5.47 -2.10 13.72
N HIS A 48 -4.22 -1.67 13.59
CA HIS A 48 -3.74 -0.81 12.51
C HIS A 48 -2.92 -1.66 11.55
N TYR A 49 -3.32 -1.63 10.27
CA TYR A 49 -2.68 -2.41 9.21
C TYR A 49 -1.73 -1.53 8.40
N ASN A 50 -0.58 -2.08 8.02
CA ASN A 50 0.42 -1.38 7.20
C ASN A 50 0.06 -1.40 5.69
N LEU A 51 0.97 -0.92 4.85
CA LEU A 51 0.78 -0.85 3.40
C LEU A 51 0.65 -2.23 2.74
N ASP A 52 1.38 -3.24 3.22
CA ASP A 52 1.38 -4.57 2.63
C ASP A 52 -0.01 -5.21 2.72
N MET A 53 -0.63 -5.11 3.91
CA MET A 53 -2.02 -5.56 4.07
C MET A 53 -2.99 -4.80 3.16
N ILE A 54 -2.80 -3.49 2.96
CA ILE A 54 -3.63 -2.71 2.05
C ILE A 54 -3.47 -3.21 0.61
N ILE A 55 -2.24 -3.51 0.18
CA ILE A 55 -1.97 -4.04 -1.16
C ILE A 55 -2.65 -5.40 -1.34
N SER A 56 -2.44 -6.34 -0.42
CA SER A 56 -3.04 -7.69 -0.47
C SER A 56 -4.57 -7.63 -0.53
N LEU A 57 -5.20 -6.82 0.33
CA LEU A 57 -6.64 -6.63 0.30
C LEU A 57 -7.13 -5.97 -0.99
N GLY A 58 -6.36 -5.04 -1.56
CA GLY A 58 -6.70 -4.38 -2.82
C GLY A 58 -6.87 -5.36 -3.99
N TYR A 59 -6.18 -6.50 -3.95
CA TYR A 59 -6.33 -7.57 -4.94
C TYR A 59 -7.48 -8.53 -4.63
N ARG A 60 -7.81 -8.77 -3.36
CA ARG A 60 -8.83 -9.75 -2.94
C ARG A 60 -10.25 -9.17 -2.87
N VAL A 61 -10.39 -7.87 -2.53
CA VAL A 61 -11.71 -7.26 -2.31
C VAL A 61 -12.42 -6.91 -3.63
N LYS A 62 -13.71 -7.23 -3.69
CA LYS A 62 -14.62 -6.82 -4.77
C LYS A 62 -15.28 -5.49 -4.45
N SER A 63 -14.70 -4.39 -4.93
CA SER A 63 -15.33 -3.07 -4.89
C SER A 63 -14.88 -2.18 -6.05
N LYS A 64 -15.57 -1.04 -6.24
CA LYS A 64 -15.17 -0.03 -7.22
C LYS A 64 -13.78 0.53 -6.90
N THR A 65 -13.52 0.86 -5.64
CA THR A 65 -12.20 1.36 -5.20
C THR A 65 -11.11 0.31 -5.42
N ALA A 66 -11.34 -0.95 -5.06
CA ALA A 66 -10.36 -2.02 -5.29
C ALA A 66 -10.11 -2.26 -6.79
N THR A 67 -11.14 -2.09 -7.62
CA THR A 67 -10.98 -2.16 -9.09
C THR A 67 -10.11 -1.02 -9.63
N GLN A 68 -10.32 0.21 -9.15
CA GLN A 68 -9.47 1.35 -9.52
C GLN A 68 -8.03 1.15 -9.05
N PHE A 69 -7.83 0.67 -7.82
CA PHE A 69 -6.52 0.31 -7.29
C PHE A 69 -5.81 -0.71 -8.19
N ARG A 70 -6.48 -1.81 -8.57
CA ARG A 70 -5.89 -2.83 -9.46
C ARG A 70 -5.54 -2.30 -10.85
N ARG A 71 -6.37 -1.41 -11.42
CA ARG A 71 -6.07 -0.75 -12.70
C ARG A 71 -4.80 0.08 -12.59
N TRP A 72 -4.73 0.95 -11.58
CA TRP A 72 -3.56 1.77 -11.30
C TRP A 72 -2.30 0.91 -11.06
N ALA A 73 -2.38 -0.12 -10.22
CA ALA A 73 -1.25 -0.99 -9.92
C ALA A 73 -0.76 -1.75 -11.16
N THR A 74 -1.70 -2.23 -11.99
CA THR A 74 -1.38 -2.91 -13.26
C THR A 74 -0.70 -1.97 -14.25
N GLU A 75 -1.14 -0.72 -14.35
CA GLU A 75 -0.51 0.29 -15.19
C GLU A 75 0.94 0.54 -14.77
N ARG A 76 1.20 0.70 -13.47
CA ARG A 76 2.55 0.90 -12.94
C ARG A 76 3.44 -0.33 -13.12
N LEU A 77 2.91 -1.53 -12.89
CA LEU A 77 3.65 -2.76 -13.11
C LEU A 77 4.02 -2.92 -14.60
N LYS A 78 3.08 -2.64 -15.52
CA LYS A 78 3.36 -2.66 -16.96
C LYS A 78 4.42 -1.64 -17.35
N GLU A 79 4.34 -0.43 -16.83
CA GLU A 79 5.35 0.60 -17.07
C GLU A 79 6.73 0.14 -16.60
N TYR A 80 6.83 -0.41 -15.39
CA TYR A 80 8.07 -0.97 -14.87
C TYR A 80 8.63 -2.07 -15.76
N LEU A 81 7.78 -3.02 -16.18
CA LEU A 81 8.21 -4.15 -17.00
C LEU A 81 8.71 -3.72 -18.39
N VAL A 82 8.16 -2.64 -18.96
CA VAL A 82 8.54 -2.13 -20.28
C VAL A 82 9.75 -1.20 -20.21
N LYS A 83 9.79 -0.28 -19.25
CA LYS A 83 10.81 0.78 -19.18
C LYS A 83 11.95 0.49 -18.21
N GLY A 84 11.76 -0.45 -17.29
CA GLY A 84 12.68 -0.75 -16.18
C GLY A 84 12.55 0.20 -14.98
N PHE A 85 11.61 1.16 -15.00
CA PHE A 85 11.36 2.08 -13.88
C PHE A 85 9.93 2.63 -13.90
N VAL A 86 9.48 3.17 -12.76
CA VAL A 86 8.22 3.90 -12.60
C VAL A 86 8.52 5.22 -11.91
N LEU A 87 7.90 6.30 -12.37
CA LEU A 87 8.06 7.64 -11.81
C LEU A 87 6.70 8.29 -11.58
N ASP A 88 6.57 9.04 -10.48
CA ASP A 88 5.38 9.88 -10.25
C ASP A 88 5.67 11.32 -10.72
N ASP A 89 5.51 11.55 -12.02
CA ASP A 89 5.79 12.86 -12.64
C ASP A 89 4.96 13.99 -12.04
N GLN A 90 3.71 13.74 -11.68
CA GLN A 90 2.83 14.76 -11.10
C GLN A 90 3.33 15.16 -9.72
N ARG A 91 3.67 14.19 -8.87
CA ARG A 91 4.24 14.47 -7.55
C ARG A 91 5.57 15.21 -7.67
N LEU A 92 6.43 14.83 -8.60
CA LEU A 92 7.71 15.52 -8.85
C LEU A 92 7.50 16.97 -9.27
N LYS A 93 6.58 17.23 -10.21
CA LYS A 93 6.27 18.58 -10.69
C LYS A 93 5.65 19.46 -9.59
N ASN A 94 4.76 18.90 -8.77
CA ASN A 94 3.97 19.68 -7.82
C ASN A 94 4.69 19.94 -6.49
N PHE A 95 5.55 19.02 -6.03
CA PHE A 95 6.27 19.16 -4.76
C PHE A 95 7.76 19.51 -4.94
N GLY A 96 8.13 19.96 -6.14
CA GLY A 96 9.49 20.40 -6.48
C GLY A 96 10.53 19.29 -6.44
N GLY A 97 10.10 18.03 -6.40
CA GLY A 97 10.99 16.88 -6.31
C GLY A 97 11.72 16.71 -4.98
N GLY A 98 12.02 17.79 -4.23
CA GLY A 98 12.66 17.77 -2.92
C GLY A 98 13.90 16.86 -2.85
N ASP A 99 14.10 16.22 -1.70
CA ASP A 99 15.16 15.23 -1.50
C ASP A 99 14.98 14.00 -2.40
N TYR A 100 13.75 13.65 -2.76
CA TYR A 100 13.43 12.53 -3.63
C TYR A 100 13.99 12.71 -5.06
N TRP A 101 13.93 13.93 -5.61
CA TRP A 101 14.51 14.26 -6.92
C TRP A 101 16.03 14.30 -6.88
N ARG A 102 16.62 14.73 -5.75
CA ARG A 102 18.08 14.66 -5.54
C ARG A 102 18.56 13.22 -5.52
N GLU A 103 17.88 12.36 -4.76
CA GLU A 103 18.17 10.92 -4.74
C GLU A 103 18.04 10.29 -6.13
N LEU A 104 17.00 10.66 -6.88
CA LEU A 104 16.79 10.19 -8.26
C LEU A 104 17.97 10.61 -9.17
N LEU A 105 18.37 11.88 -9.12
CA LEU A 105 19.49 12.41 -9.90
C LEU A 105 20.82 11.73 -9.52
N GLU A 106 21.03 11.45 -8.24
CA GLU A 106 22.22 10.75 -7.76
C GLU A 106 22.28 9.31 -8.28
N ARG A 107 21.17 8.58 -8.22
CA ARG A 107 21.06 7.24 -8.82
C ARG A 107 21.35 7.28 -10.32
N PHE A 108 20.81 8.27 -11.06
CA PHE A 108 21.11 8.43 -12.49
C PHE A 108 22.58 8.74 -12.77
N ARG A 109 23.23 9.57 -11.95
CA ARG A 109 24.68 9.86 -12.06
C ARG A 109 25.52 8.60 -11.81
N GLY A 110 25.14 7.75 -10.87
CA GLY A 110 25.81 6.48 -10.60
C GLY A 110 25.72 5.46 -11.74
N VAL A 111 24.64 5.51 -12.53
CA VAL A 111 24.45 4.64 -13.72
C VAL A 111 25.22 5.16 -14.94
N ARG A 112 25.46 6.48 -15.04
CA ARG A 112 26.24 7.06 -16.13
C ARG A 112 27.73 6.72 -15.94
N ARG A 113 28.22 5.69 -16.64
CA ARG A 113 29.66 5.38 -16.69
C ARG A 113 30.45 6.65 -17.07
N PRO A 114 31.60 6.93 -16.43
CA PRO A 114 32.55 7.89 -16.99
C PRO A 114 32.97 7.34 -18.35
N GLY A 115 32.56 8.03 -19.41
CA GLY A 115 33.10 7.82 -20.75
C GLY A 115 34.43 8.52 -20.91
#